data_AF-A0A6L7XCS5-F1
#
_entry.id   AF-A0A6L7XCS5-F1
#
_cell.length_a   1.000
_cell.length_b   1.000
_cell.length_c   1.000
_cell.angle_alpha   90.00
_cell.angle_beta   90.00
_cell.angle_gamma   90.00
#
_symmetry.space_group_name_H-M   'P 1'
#
loop_
_entity.id
_entity.type
_entity.pdbx_description
1 polymer ?
#
loop_
_entity_poly.entity_id
_entity_poly.type
_entity_poly.pdbx_seq_one_letter_code
_entity_poly.pdbx_strand_id
1 'polypeptide(L)' 'MAMSQIDKQFGQGSVMKMGEKAAMNIEAIPTGALSLDLALGIGGLPRGRVTEIYGPE' A
#
# COMPACT_ATOMS: atom_id res chain seq x y z
N MET A 1 5.91 28.60 6.94
CA MET A 1 4.85 27.76 7.56
C MET A 1 3.80 27.43 6.51
N ALA A 2 4.05 26.45 5.64
CA ALA A 2 3.07 26.00 4.64
C ALA A 2 2.47 24.64 5.04
N MET A 3 3.32 23.71 5.48
CA MET A 3 2.88 22.41 5.99
C MET A 3 1.91 22.55 7.18
N SER A 4 2.21 23.42 8.15
CA SER A 4 1.31 23.67 9.28
C SER A 4 -0.02 24.32 8.90
N GLN A 5 -0.09 25.03 7.77
CA GLN A 5 -1.37 25.56 7.27
C GLN A 5 -2.21 24.45 6.63
N ILE A 6 -1.57 23.53 5.91
CA ILE A 6 -2.22 22.36 5.30
C ILE A 6 -2.79 21.45 6.40
N ASP A 7 -2.01 21.13 7.44
CA ASP A 7 -2.49 20.34 8.58
C ASP A 7 -3.66 21.00 9.32
N LYS A 8 -3.64 22.33 9.47
CA LYS A 8 -4.73 23.06 10.13
C LYS A 8 -6.02 23.08 9.30
N GLN A 9 -5.91 23.13 7.97
CA GLN A 9 -7.08 23.18 7.08
C GLN A 9 -7.68 21.81 6.80
N PHE A 10 -6.84 20.77 6.66
CA PHE A 10 -7.26 19.45 6.17
C PHE A 10 -7.09 18.32 7.19
N GLY A 11 -6.64 18.65 8.42
CA GLY A 11 -6.38 17.70 9.49
C GLY A 11 -4.92 17.22 9.51
N GLN A 12 -4.49 16.71 10.66
CA GLN A 12 -3.12 16.22 10.82
C GLN A 12 -2.82 15.04 9.90
N GLY A 13 -1.64 15.06 9.27
CA GLY A 13 -1.21 14.01 8.36
C GLY A 13 -1.77 14.15 6.94
N SER A 14 -2.41 15.29 6.65
CA SER A 14 -2.83 15.66 5.30
C SER A 14 -1.65 15.95 4.37
N VAL A 15 -0.47 16.25 4.93
CA VAL A 15 0.80 16.33 4.19
C VAL A 15 1.94 15.76 5.04
N MET A 16 2.80 14.96 4.42
CA MET A 16 3.95 14.33 5.07
C MET A 16 5.06 14.09 4.06
N LYS A 17 6.32 14.01 4.52
CA LYS A 17 7.43 13.72 3.63
C LYS A 17 7.39 12.26 3.19
N MET A 18 7.69 12.02 1.92
CA MET A 18 7.83 10.68 1.37
C MET A 18 8.95 9.94 2.13
N GLY A 19 8.60 8.85 2.84
CA GLY A 19 9.51 8.08 3.68
C GLY A 19 9.52 8.43 5.18
N GLU A 20 8.78 9.47 5.61
CA GLU A 20 8.65 9.84 7.04
C GLU A 20 7.89 8.77 7.85
N LYS A 21 7.05 7.98 7.18
CA LYS A 21 6.68 6.63 7.64
C LYS A 21 7.56 5.63 6.91
N ALA A 22 8.57 5.11 7.59
CA ALA A 22 9.36 3.98 7.12
C ALA A 22 8.41 2.82 6.83
N ALA A 23 8.35 2.41 5.55
CA ALA A 23 7.44 1.42 5.00
C ALA A 23 5.95 1.68 5.32
N MET A 24 5.18 2.10 4.31
CA MET A 24 3.80 1.63 4.29
C MET A 24 3.89 0.11 4.21
N ASN A 25 3.82 -0.59 5.34
CA ASN A 25 3.69 -2.04 5.35
C ASN A 25 2.45 -2.34 4.51
N ILE A 26 2.69 -2.81 3.29
CA ILE A 26 1.61 -3.19 2.38
C ILE A 26 1.05 -4.47 2.98
N GLU A 27 -0.13 -4.38 3.57
CA GLU A 27 -0.84 -5.56 4.01
C GLU A 27 -1.18 -6.41 2.78
N ALA A 28 -0.86 -7.71 2.83
CA ALA A 28 -1.10 -8.64 1.75
C ALA A 28 -2.16 -9.67 2.14
N ILE A 29 -2.97 -10.08 1.17
CA ILE A 29 -3.98 -11.14 1.29
C ILE A 29 -3.43 -12.37 0.57
N PRO A 30 -3.27 -13.53 1.24
CA PRO A 30 -2.73 -14.74 0.61
C PRO A 30 -3.56 -15.16 -0.60
N THR A 31 -2.90 -15.57 -1.67
CA THR A 31 -3.53 -16.08 -2.91
C THR A 31 -4.10 -17.49 -2.74
N GLY A 32 -3.68 -18.21 -1.70
CA GLY A 32 -3.97 -19.63 -1.49
C GLY A 32 -3.00 -20.57 -2.19
N ALA A 33 -2.04 -20.04 -2.96
CA ALA A 33 -0.95 -20.78 -3.56
C ALA A 33 0.39 -20.27 -3.02
N LEU A 34 1.06 -21.07 -2.18
CA LEU A 34 2.31 -20.68 -1.52
C LEU A 34 3.40 -20.23 -2.51
N SER A 35 3.52 -20.91 -3.65
CA SER A 35 4.48 -20.55 -4.69
C SER A 35 4.21 -19.16 -5.27
N LEU A 36 2.93 -18.79 -5.45
CA LEU A 36 2.54 -17.48 -5.95
C LEU A 36 2.74 -16.39 -4.89
N ASP A 37 2.39 -16.65 -3.64
CA ASP A 37 2.61 -15.72 -2.52
C ASP A 37 4.09 -15.38 -2.35
N LEU A 38 4.97 -16.38 -2.49
CA LEU A 38 6.42 -16.19 -2.47
C LEU A 38 6.90 -15.42 -3.71
N ALA A 39 6.41 -15.76 -4.90
CA ALA A 39 6.78 -15.08 -6.14
C ALA A 39 6.38 -13.59 -6.15
N LEU A 40 5.27 -13.23 -5.51
CA LEU A 40 4.83 -11.84 -5.36
C LEU A 40 5.73 -11.04 -4.39
N GLY A 41 6.55 -11.70 -3.57
CA GLY A 41 7.54 -11.07 -2.68
C GLY A 41 6.98 -10.33 -1.46
N ILE A 42 5.68 -10.01 -1.47
CA ILE A 42 4.96 -9.40 -0.34
C ILE A 42 4.04 -10.38 0.39
N GLY A 43 4.01 -11.66 -0.02
CA GLY A 43 3.21 -12.70 0.61
C GLY A 43 1.75 -12.78 0.16
N GLY A 44 1.39 -12.14 -0.96
CA GLY A 44 0.04 -12.20 -1.53
C GLY A 44 -0.38 -10.96 -2.30
N LEU A 45 -1.69 -10.76 -2.47
CA LEU A 45 -2.28 -9.61 -3.16
C LEU A 45 -2.31 -8.36 -2.26
N PRO A 46 -1.92 -7.18 -2.75
CA PRO A 46 -1.85 -5.97 -1.93
C PRO A 46 -3.25 -5.42 -1.57
N ARG A 47 -3.53 -5.26 -0.27
CA ARG A 47 -4.78 -4.66 0.22
C ARG A 47 -4.87 -3.19 -0.17
N GLY A 48 -6.07 -2.75 -0.55
CA GLY A 48 -6.33 -1.35 -0.92
C GLY A 48 -5.75 -0.95 -2.28
N ARG A 49 -5.42 -1.93 -3.13
CA ARG A 49 -4.90 -1.74 -4.49
C ARG A 49 -5.73 -2.56 -5.47
N VAL A 50 -5.69 -2.16 -6.74
CA VAL A 50 -6.29 -2.91 -7.84
C VAL A 50 -5.27 -3.93 -8.34
N THR A 51 -5.71 -5.19 -8.49
CA THR A 51 -4.92 -6.28 -9.08
C THR A 51 -5.72 -6.87 -10.23
N GLU A 52 -5.09 -7.07 -11.38
CA GLU A 52 -5.69 -7.71 -12.55
C GLU A 52 -5.18 -9.16 -12.67
N ILE A 53 -6.09 -10.09 -12.98
CA ILE A 53 -5.79 -11.51 -13.24
C ILE A 53 -6.40 -11.84 -14.59
N TYR A 54 -5.58 -12.35 -15.51
CA TYR A 54 -6.01 -12.75 -16.85
C TYR A 54 -5.47 -14.13 -17.20
N GLY A 55 -6.16 -14.84 -18.08
CA GLY A 55 -5.79 -16.17 -18.53
C GLY A 55 -6.77 -16.68 -19.58
N PRO A 56 -6.43 -17.80 -20.25
CA PRO A 56 -7.38 -18.52 -21.09
C PRO A 56 -8.56 -19.06 -20.26
N GLU A 57 -9.63 -19.41 -20.96
CA GLU A 57 -10.78 -20.17 -20.42
C GLU A 57 -10.42 -21.59 -20.00
#